data_AF-A0A7X7D6Z1-F1
#
_entry.id   AF-A0A7X7D6Z1-F1
#
_cell.length_a   1.000
_cell.length_b   1.000
_cell.length_c   1.000
_cell.angle_alpha   90.00
_cell.angle_beta   90.00
_cell.angle_gamma   90.00
#
_symmetry.space_group_name_H-M   'P 1'
#
loop_
_entity.id
_entity.type
_entity.pdbx_description
1 polymer ?
#
loop_
_entity_poly.entity_id
_entity_poly.type
_entity_poly.pdbx_seq_one_letter_code
_entity_poly.pdbx_strand_id
1 'polypeptide(L)'
;MNRRILLSLLTVLALSTLAACSSGDSDAPSAGDGRAAETPGETSAEAGEDRSGDDADNPVVFGYEVDGPAGTTAVVVSTLVAQGQEQPPFTATWSITDRPRWALYTNWIESGEIDVEVTEGGPAVVRVIRARYVDPDDPFAGIDEVDEVGTFEVASSSTGSITFP
;
A
#
# COMPACT_ATOMS: atom_id res chain seq x y z
N MET A 1 0.86 -41.46 -3.63
CA MET A 1 0.31 -40.54 -4.65
C MET A 1 1.37 -39.48 -4.94
N ASN A 2 1.65 -39.30 -6.23
CA ASN A 2 2.88 -38.70 -6.74
C ASN A 2 2.93 -37.18 -6.55
N ARG A 3 3.99 -36.72 -5.87
CA ARG A 3 4.50 -35.34 -5.91
C ARG A 3 5.00 -35.03 -7.32
N ARG A 4 4.66 -33.84 -7.86
CA ARG A 4 5.48 -32.96 -8.72
C ARG A 4 4.57 -32.11 -9.62
N ILE A 5 4.35 -30.85 -9.24
CA ILE A 5 4.00 -29.80 -10.21
C ILE A 5 5.21 -28.87 -10.26
N LEU A 6 5.83 -28.85 -11.43
CA LEU A 6 7.00 -28.04 -11.79
C LEU A 6 6.53 -26.59 -11.97
N LEU A 7 7.06 -25.66 -11.18
CA LEU A 7 7.03 -24.23 -11.50
C LEU A 7 8.05 -23.96 -12.61
N SER A 8 7.60 -23.37 -13.71
CA SER A 8 8.48 -22.73 -14.70
C SER A 8 8.29 -21.22 -14.58
N LEU A 9 9.15 -20.59 -13.78
CA LEU A 9 9.45 -19.15 -13.86
C LEU A 9 10.42 -18.93 -15.01
N LEU A 10 10.11 -18.01 -15.92
CA LEU A 10 11.16 -17.40 -16.77
C LEU A 10 10.94 -15.89 -16.90
N THR A 11 11.87 -15.18 -16.28
CA THR A 11 12.17 -13.76 -16.25
C THR A 11 12.57 -13.23 -17.63
N VAL A 12 12.12 -12.02 -18.03
CA VAL A 12 12.96 -10.99 -18.69
C VAL A 12 12.34 -9.61 -18.47
N LEU A 13 13.01 -8.78 -17.65
CA LEU A 13 12.85 -7.33 -17.60
C LEU A 13 14.21 -6.73 -17.99
N ALA A 14 14.23 -5.93 -19.07
CA ALA A 14 15.10 -4.77 -19.30
C ALA A 14 15.10 -4.43 -20.80
N LEU A 15 14.90 -3.16 -21.15
CA LEU A 15 15.82 -2.40 -21.99
C LEU A 15 15.46 -0.91 -21.94
N SER A 16 16.39 -0.11 -21.42
CA SER A 16 16.39 1.34 -21.42
C SER A 16 16.85 1.89 -22.77
N THR A 17 16.30 3.02 -23.23
CA THR A 17 17.02 3.93 -24.13
C THR A 17 16.56 5.40 -23.97
N LEU A 18 17.52 6.24 -23.58
CA LEU A 18 17.54 7.70 -23.71
C LEU A 18 17.91 8.08 -25.16
N ALA A 19 17.24 9.09 -25.73
CA ALA A 19 17.74 10.03 -26.75
C ALA A 19 16.65 11.12 -26.96
N ALA A 20 16.83 12.37 -26.55
CA ALA A 20 17.69 13.43 -27.14
C ALA A 20 16.99 14.29 -28.22
N CYS A 21 16.96 15.59 -27.93
CA CYS A 21 17.05 16.75 -28.84
C CYS A 21 15.87 17.12 -29.77
N SER A 22 15.32 18.32 -29.53
CA SER A 22 14.91 19.29 -30.57
C SER A 22 14.91 20.69 -29.93
N SER A 23 16.02 21.43 -29.99
CA SER A 23 16.17 22.67 -30.78
C SER A 23 14.93 23.58 -30.74
N GLY A 24 14.91 24.74 -30.12
CA GLY A 24 15.96 25.75 -30.02
C GLY A 24 15.78 26.77 -31.15
N ASP A 25 14.77 27.64 -31.03
CA ASP A 25 14.54 28.77 -31.94
C ASP A 25 14.62 30.06 -31.11
N SER A 26 15.58 30.89 -31.47
CA SER A 26 15.87 32.17 -30.84
C SER A 26 15.36 33.26 -31.77
N ASP A 27 14.58 34.21 -31.26
CA ASP A 27 14.42 35.48 -31.96
C ASP A 27 14.49 36.69 -31.00
N ALA A 28 15.54 37.46 -31.26
CA ALA A 28 15.93 38.84 -30.99
C ALA A 28 15.54 39.61 -29.70
N PRO A 29 16.48 40.46 -29.20
CA PRO A 29 16.29 41.33 -28.04
C PRO A 29 15.64 42.67 -28.42
N SER A 30 14.87 43.26 -27.52
CA SER A 30 14.63 44.71 -27.50
C SER A 30 14.77 45.24 -26.09
N ALA A 31 15.70 46.18 -25.95
CA ALA A 31 16.00 46.90 -24.72
C ALA A 31 14.89 47.92 -24.39
N GLY A 32 14.54 48.01 -23.11
CA GLY A 32 13.71 49.05 -22.53
C GLY A 32 14.10 49.23 -21.07
N ASP A 33 14.81 50.33 -20.79
CA ASP A 33 15.35 50.77 -19.50
C ASP A 33 14.25 51.21 -18.52
N GLY A 34 14.43 51.01 -17.21
CA GLY A 34 13.39 51.31 -16.21
C GLY A 34 13.67 50.90 -14.76
N ARG A 35 14.76 51.43 -14.19
CA ARG A 35 15.17 51.45 -12.77
C ARG A 35 14.05 51.43 -11.69
N ALA A 36 14.18 50.56 -10.68
CA ALA A 36 14.03 50.88 -9.26
C ALA A 36 14.54 49.72 -8.38
N ALA A 37 15.30 50.08 -7.35
CA ALA A 37 15.97 49.19 -6.39
C ALA A 37 15.03 48.78 -5.24
N GLU A 38 15.60 47.97 -4.33
CA GLU A 38 15.15 47.62 -2.95
C GLU A 38 14.20 46.40 -2.91
N THR A 39 14.50 45.27 -2.26
CA THR A 39 15.05 45.05 -0.90
C THR A 39 15.52 43.59 -0.74
N PRO A 40 16.62 43.28 -0.01
CA PRO A 40 16.91 41.93 0.46
C PRO A 40 16.18 41.68 1.78
N GLY A 41 15.29 40.68 1.81
CA GLY A 41 14.55 40.27 3.01
C GLY A 41 14.67 38.77 3.24
N GLU A 42 15.58 38.37 4.12
CA GLU A 42 15.57 37.07 4.81
C GLU A 42 14.40 37.02 5.80
N THR A 43 13.43 36.12 5.58
CA THR A 43 12.49 35.51 6.56
C THR A 43 11.39 34.85 5.71
N SER A 44 11.00 33.59 5.84
CA SER A 44 11.03 32.62 6.93
C SER A 44 11.20 31.22 6.35
N ALA A 45 11.70 30.31 7.18
CA ALA A 45 11.56 28.88 6.96
C ALA A 45 10.07 28.53 6.90
N GLU A 46 9.55 28.33 5.69
CA GLU A 46 8.30 27.59 5.48
C GLU A 46 8.71 26.14 5.19
N ALA A 47 9.18 25.45 6.23
CA ALA A 47 9.10 23.99 6.28
C ALA A 47 7.67 23.60 6.65
N GLY A 48 6.72 24.05 5.84
CA GLY A 48 5.43 23.41 5.68
C GLY A 48 5.54 22.68 4.37
N GLU A 49 6.11 21.47 4.38
CA GLU A 49 5.89 20.55 3.29
C GLU A 49 4.37 20.43 3.16
N ASP A 50 3.90 20.95 2.04
CA ASP A 50 2.55 20.88 1.52
C ASP A 50 2.22 19.39 1.37
N ARG A 51 1.86 18.72 2.47
CA ARG A 51 1.38 17.32 2.49
C ARG A 51 -0.05 17.22 1.94
N SER A 52 -0.47 18.16 1.12
CA SER A 52 -1.62 17.98 0.25
C SER A 52 -1.16 17.20 -0.97
N GLY A 53 -0.76 15.94 -0.74
CA GLY A 53 -1.03 14.92 -1.75
C GLY A 53 -2.53 14.97 -2.00
N ASP A 54 -2.93 15.14 -3.25
CA ASP A 54 -4.34 15.20 -3.61
C ASP A 54 -5.05 13.97 -3.03
N ASP A 55 -6.00 14.16 -2.11
CA ASP A 55 -6.77 13.07 -1.52
C ASP A 55 -7.43 12.19 -2.61
N ALA A 56 -7.59 12.72 -3.82
CA ALA A 56 -8.05 11.97 -4.99
C ALA A 56 -7.11 10.85 -5.43
N ASP A 57 -5.81 10.95 -5.17
CA ASP A 57 -4.79 9.95 -5.55
C ASP A 57 -4.59 8.86 -4.49
N ASN A 58 -5.17 9.01 -3.30
CA ASN A 58 -5.10 8.03 -2.21
C ASN A 58 -6.49 7.40 -1.95
N PRO A 59 -6.91 6.42 -2.77
CA PRO A 59 -8.23 5.83 -2.66
C PRO A 59 -8.39 5.04 -1.36
N VAL A 60 -9.60 5.07 -0.78
CA VAL A 60 -9.99 4.12 0.27
C VAL A 60 -10.05 2.73 -0.34
N VAL A 61 -9.29 1.80 0.22
CA VAL A 61 -9.22 0.41 -0.23
C VAL A 61 -9.42 -0.55 0.93
N PHE A 62 -9.89 -1.75 0.61
CA PHE A 62 -9.99 -2.82 1.57
C PHE A 62 -8.62 -3.39 1.92
N GLY A 63 -8.51 -3.95 3.12
CA GLY A 63 -7.36 -4.69 3.57
C GLY A 63 -7.61 -5.39 4.89
N TYR A 64 -6.53 -5.79 5.52
CA TYR A 64 -6.59 -6.36 6.86
C TYR A 64 -5.39 -5.93 7.71
N GLU A 65 -5.62 -5.90 9.00
CA GLU A 65 -4.62 -5.78 10.07
C GLU A 65 -4.59 -7.11 10.84
N VAL A 66 -3.39 -7.61 11.12
CA VAL A 66 -3.12 -8.78 11.95
C VAL A 66 -2.32 -8.32 13.16
N ASP A 67 -2.93 -8.43 14.32
CA ASP A 67 -2.32 -8.15 15.61
C ASP A 67 -2.17 -9.41 16.46
N GLY A 68 -1.26 -9.39 17.42
CA GLY A 68 -0.96 -10.52 18.28
C GLY A 68 0.34 -10.33 19.06
N PRO A 69 0.69 -11.27 19.94
CA PRO A 69 1.93 -11.18 20.70
C PRO A 69 3.15 -11.33 19.79
N ALA A 70 4.25 -10.71 20.21
CA ALA A 70 5.57 -10.86 19.59
C ALA A 70 5.95 -12.34 19.41
N GLY A 71 6.38 -12.71 18.20
CA GLY A 71 6.72 -14.09 17.83
C GLY A 71 5.55 -14.90 17.28
N THR A 72 4.35 -14.32 17.16
CA THR A 72 3.24 -14.96 16.43
C THR A 72 3.50 -14.95 14.93
N THR A 73 3.33 -16.10 14.27
CA THR A 73 3.34 -16.21 12.81
C THR A 73 1.96 -16.61 12.31
N ALA A 74 1.43 -15.83 11.37
CA ALA A 74 0.13 -16.05 10.75
C ALA A 74 0.26 -16.13 9.21
N VAL A 75 -0.40 -17.10 8.60
CA VAL A 75 -0.59 -17.19 7.15
C VAL A 75 -1.99 -16.69 6.85
N VAL A 76 -2.10 -15.70 5.96
CA VAL A 76 -3.36 -15.10 5.55
C VAL A 76 -3.59 -15.45 4.08
N VAL A 77 -4.73 -16.04 3.78
CA VAL A 77 -5.20 -16.28 2.41
C VAL A 77 -6.45 -15.44 2.19
N SER A 78 -6.49 -14.74 1.06
CA SER A 78 -7.56 -13.81 0.72
C SER A 78 -8.17 -14.19 -0.62
N THR A 79 -9.48 -14.42 -0.63
CA THR A 79 -10.27 -14.65 -1.82
C THR A 79 -11.20 -13.46 -2.01
N LEU A 80 -11.05 -12.74 -3.12
CA LEU A 80 -11.64 -11.40 -3.28
C LEU A 80 -12.53 -11.35 -4.52
N VAL A 81 -13.55 -10.49 -4.51
CA VAL A 81 -14.36 -10.14 -5.67
C VAL A 81 -14.09 -8.68 -6.01
N ALA A 82 -13.77 -8.42 -7.27
CA ALA A 82 -13.61 -7.07 -7.82
C ALA A 82 -14.26 -7.00 -9.20
N GLN A 83 -15.01 -5.92 -9.47
CA GLN A 83 -15.73 -5.73 -10.73
C GLN A 83 -16.65 -6.92 -11.06
N GLY A 84 -17.32 -7.47 -10.05
CA GLY A 84 -18.19 -8.64 -10.16
C GLY A 84 -17.47 -9.95 -10.51
N GLN A 85 -16.14 -10.03 -10.39
CA GLN A 85 -15.34 -11.21 -10.71
C GLN A 85 -14.43 -11.62 -9.55
N GLU A 86 -14.37 -12.92 -9.27
CA GLU A 86 -13.40 -13.49 -8.33
C GLU A 86 -11.97 -13.25 -8.84
N GLN A 87 -11.14 -12.73 -7.96
CA GLN A 87 -9.73 -12.49 -8.19
C GLN A 87 -8.91 -13.73 -7.84
N PRO A 88 -7.72 -13.91 -8.44
CA PRO A 88 -6.78 -14.93 -7.98
C PRO A 88 -6.52 -14.79 -6.47
N PRO A 89 -6.54 -15.89 -5.70
CA PRO A 89 -6.27 -15.82 -4.27
C PRO A 89 -4.91 -15.19 -3.98
N PHE A 90 -4.87 -14.31 -2.99
CA PHE A 90 -3.65 -13.71 -2.48
C PHE A 90 -3.23 -14.42 -1.19
N THR A 91 -1.94 -14.63 -0.99
CA THR A 91 -1.41 -15.25 0.24
C THR A 91 -0.24 -14.45 0.76
N ALA A 92 -0.27 -14.17 2.06
CA ALA A 92 0.81 -13.50 2.78
C ALA A 92 1.14 -14.24 4.07
N THR A 93 2.41 -14.22 4.46
CA THR A 93 2.86 -14.72 5.76
C THR A 93 3.38 -13.55 6.57
N TRP A 94 2.85 -13.39 7.77
CA TRP A 94 3.21 -12.33 8.70
C TRP A 94 3.86 -12.91 9.94
N SER A 95 4.98 -12.32 10.35
CA SER A 95 5.56 -12.53 11.67
C SER A 95 5.41 -11.24 12.47
N ILE A 96 4.69 -11.32 13.58
CA ILE A 96 4.39 -10.19 14.46
C ILE A 96 5.58 -9.97 15.37
N THR A 97 6.15 -8.76 15.37
CA THR A 97 7.33 -8.41 16.17
C THR A 97 6.96 -7.64 17.42
N ASP A 98 6.42 -6.45 17.25
CA ASP A 98 6.15 -5.48 18.32
C ASP A 98 4.96 -4.58 17.99
N ARG A 99 4.40 -4.73 16.77
CA ARG A 99 3.29 -3.94 16.23
C ARG A 99 2.46 -4.83 15.29
N PRO A 100 1.19 -4.48 15.09
CA PRO A 100 0.36 -5.13 14.09
C PRO A 100 0.97 -5.02 12.69
N ARG A 101 0.63 -6.00 11.85
CA ARG A 101 1.02 -6.05 10.44
C ARG A 101 -0.23 -5.87 9.60
N TRP A 102 -0.13 -5.17 8.49
CA TRP A 102 -1.29 -4.89 7.67
C TRP A 102 -0.95 -4.97 6.19
N ALA A 103 -1.99 -5.17 5.39
CA ALA A 103 -1.91 -5.13 3.94
C ALA A 103 -3.21 -4.55 3.38
N LEU A 104 -3.07 -3.62 2.43
CA LEU A 104 -4.19 -3.07 1.67
C LEU A 104 -4.16 -3.61 0.24
N TYR A 105 -5.33 -3.92 -0.29
CA TYR A 105 -5.49 -4.37 -1.68
C TYR A 105 -5.48 -3.16 -2.60
N THR A 106 -4.80 -3.28 -3.74
CA THR A 106 -4.69 -2.17 -4.70
C THR A 106 -5.92 -2.03 -5.61
N ASN A 107 -6.77 -3.06 -5.67
CA ASN A 107 -7.97 -3.08 -6.50
C ASN A 107 -9.19 -2.60 -5.70
N TRP A 108 -10.19 -2.06 -6.41
CA TRP A 108 -11.51 -1.86 -5.82
C TRP A 108 -12.14 -3.22 -5.52
N ILE A 109 -12.15 -3.58 -4.24
CA ILE A 109 -12.76 -4.83 -3.76
C ILE A 109 -14.21 -4.57 -3.44
N GLU A 110 -15.08 -5.38 -4.03
CA GLU A 110 -16.50 -5.41 -3.71
C GLU A 110 -16.67 -6.17 -2.41
N SER A 111 -16.31 -7.46 -2.39
CA SER A 111 -16.43 -8.38 -1.25
C SER A 111 -15.25 -9.35 -1.15
N GLY A 112 -15.18 -10.15 -0.08
CA GLY A 112 -14.19 -11.21 0.01
C GLY A 112 -14.27 -12.09 1.25
N GLU A 113 -13.38 -13.06 1.29
CA GLU A 113 -13.12 -13.95 2.42
C GLU A 113 -11.63 -13.90 2.77
N ILE A 114 -11.36 -13.81 4.07
CA ILE A 114 -10.03 -13.89 4.63
C ILE A 114 -9.96 -15.11 5.54
N ASP A 115 -9.11 -16.06 5.18
CA ASP A 115 -8.72 -17.21 5.98
C ASP A 115 -7.38 -16.93 6.64
N VAL A 116 -7.27 -17.21 7.94
CA VAL A 116 -6.03 -17.02 8.70
C VAL A 116 -5.69 -18.27 9.48
N GLU A 117 -4.46 -18.73 9.33
CA GLU A 117 -3.84 -19.81 10.10
C GLU A 117 -2.71 -19.26 10.96
N VAL A 118 -2.81 -19.42 12.28
CA VAL A 118 -1.71 -19.11 13.20
C VAL A 118 -0.82 -20.34 13.33
N THR A 119 0.40 -20.28 12.80
CA THR A 119 1.32 -21.42 12.73
C THR A 119 2.30 -21.47 13.90
N GLU A 120 2.61 -20.31 14.51
CA GLU A 120 3.55 -20.19 15.64
C GLU A 120 3.11 -19.09 16.60
N GLY A 121 3.50 -19.20 17.87
CA GLY A 121 3.31 -18.16 18.89
C GLY A 121 1.92 -18.14 19.54
N GLY A 122 1.46 -16.94 19.91
CA GLY A 122 0.18 -16.71 20.57
C GLY A 122 -0.98 -16.46 19.59
N PRO A 123 -2.21 -16.26 20.11
CA PRO A 123 -3.38 -16.00 19.29
C PRO A 123 -3.21 -14.72 18.46
N ALA A 124 -3.90 -14.64 17.33
CA ALA A 124 -3.95 -13.46 16.48
C ALA A 124 -5.36 -12.85 16.46
N VAL A 125 -5.44 -11.53 16.40
CA VAL A 125 -6.66 -10.79 16.12
C VAL A 125 -6.54 -10.24 14.72
N VAL A 126 -7.53 -10.52 13.88
CA VAL A 126 -7.54 -10.11 12.48
C VAL A 126 -8.70 -9.15 12.28
N ARG A 127 -8.38 -7.94 11.83
CA ARG A 127 -9.34 -6.88 11.57
C ARG A 127 -9.39 -6.62 10.08
N VAL A 128 -10.56 -6.76 9.48
CA VAL A 128 -10.81 -6.34 8.11
C VAL A 128 -11.09 -4.85 8.13
N ILE A 129 -10.37 -4.11 7.31
CA ILE A 129 -10.36 -2.65 7.33
C ILE A 129 -10.64 -2.08 5.95
N ARG A 130 -11.27 -0.92 5.91
CA ARG A 130 -11.21 0.00 4.77
C ARG A 130 -10.34 1.18 5.18
N ALA A 131 -9.28 1.40 4.42
CA ALA A 131 -8.27 2.36 4.82
C ALA A 131 -7.59 3.07 3.66
N ARG A 132 -6.85 4.12 4.02
CA ARG A 132 -5.92 4.85 3.16
C ARG A 132 -4.53 4.78 3.74
N TYR A 133 -3.51 4.79 2.88
CA TYR A 133 -2.14 4.96 3.32
C TYR A 133 -1.95 6.35 3.93
N VAL A 134 -1.15 6.50 4.99
CA VAL A 134 -0.73 7.82 5.49
C VAL A 134 0.09 8.54 4.42
N ASP A 135 0.93 7.80 3.71
CA ASP A 135 1.70 8.25 2.56
C ASP A 135 1.48 7.23 1.42
N PRO A 136 0.79 7.61 0.33
CA PRO A 136 0.53 6.69 -0.78
C PRO A 136 1.81 6.22 -1.49
N ASP A 137 2.92 6.95 -1.35
CA ASP A 137 4.22 6.59 -1.90
C ASP A 137 5.09 5.79 -0.93
N ASP A 138 4.78 5.77 0.38
CA ASP A 138 5.46 4.98 1.42
C ASP A 138 4.50 4.05 2.19
N PRO A 139 4.44 2.75 1.85
CA PRO A 139 3.58 1.78 2.54
C PRO A 139 4.00 1.49 3.99
N PHE A 140 5.13 2.04 4.46
CA PHE A 140 5.55 1.92 5.86
C PHE A 140 5.16 3.13 6.72
N ALA A 141 4.64 4.20 6.12
CA ALA A 141 4.19 5.41 6.83
C ALA A 141 2.96 5.15 7.71
N GLY A 142 2.24 4.05 7.47
CA GLY A 142 1.06 3.63 8.23
C GLY A 142 -0.24 3.82 7.44
N ILE A 143 -1.36 3.71 8.15
CA ILE A 143 -2.72 3.92 7.64
C ILE A 143 -3.41 5.02 8.46
N ASP A 144 -4.12 5.94 7.80
CA ASP A 144 -4.67 7.16 8.43
C ASP A 144 -6.18 7.03 8.77
N GLU A 145 -6.95 6.49 7.83
CA GLU A 145 -8.39 6.25 7.98
C GLU A 145 -8.64 4.75 8.10
N VAL A 146 -9.41 4.30 9.09
CA VAL A 146 -9.72 2.88 9.31
C VAL A 146 -11.18 2.72 9.69
N ASP A 147 -12.00 2.40 8.70
CA ASP A 147 -13.30 1.80 9.00
C ASP A 147 -13.08 0.30 9.24
N GLU A 148 -13.36 -0.16 10.46
CA GLU A 148 -13.40 -1.59 10.75
C GLU A 148 -14.66 -2.20 10.14
N VAL A 149 -14.47 -3.15 9.23
CA VAL A 149 -15.54 -3.87 8.54
C VAL A 149 -15.90 -5.15 9.29
N GLY A 150 -14.91 -5.76 9.93
CA GLY A 150 -15.10 -6.96 10.74
C GLY A 150 -13.85 -7.32 11.52
N THR A 151 -14.02 -8.14 12.55
CA THR A 151 -12.92 -8.62 13.39
C THR A 151 -13.19 -10.05 13.81
N PHE A 152 -12.13 -10.85 13.90
CA PHE A 152 -12.19 -12.19 14.45
C PHE A 152 -10.86 -12.57 15.11
N GLU A 153 -10.93 -13.50 16.05
CA GLU A 153 -9.76 -14.04 16.74
C GLU A 153 -9.43 -15.43 16.21
N VAL A 154 -8.14 -15.71 16.09
CA VAL A 154 -7.61 -17.02 15.72
C VAL A 154 -6.71 -17.49 16.87
N ALA A 155 -7.09 -18.61 17.49
CA ALA A 155 -6.28 -19.22 18.52
C ALA A 155 -4.93 -19.71 17.97
N SER A 156 -3.93 -19.86 18.85
CA SER A 156 -2.65 -20.48 18.49
C SER A 156 -2.85 -21.85 17.82
N SER A 157 -2.05 -22.13 16.78
CA SER A 157 -2.10 -23.41 16.05
C SER A 157 -3.49 -23.76 15.52
N SER A 158 -4.27 -22.73 15.16
CA SER A 158 -5.64 -22.86 14.67
C SER A 158 -5.86 -22.03 13.43
N THR A 159 -7.02 -22.25 12.79
CA THR A 159 -7.49 -21.50 11.63
C THR A 159 -8.81 -20.81 11.97
N GLY A 160 -9.02 -19.62 11.44
CA GLY A 160 -10.31 -18.94 11.45
C GLY A 160 -10.52 -18.21 10.12
N SER A 161 -11.76 -17.80 9.86
CA SER A 161 -12.09 -17.03 8.67
C SER A 161 -13.17 -15.99 8.93
N ILE A 162 -13.21 -14.98 8.05
CA ILE A 162 -14.24 -13.97 8.01
C ILE A 162 -14.59 -13.64 6.56
N THR A 163 -15.87 -13.49 6.29
CA THR A 163 -16.38 -12.94 5.02
C THR A 163 -16.77 -11.48 5.24
N PHE A 164 -16.49 -10.64 4.27
CA PHE A 164 -16.86 -9.22 4.27
C PHE A 164 -17.57 -8.84 2.96
N PRO A 165 -18.50 -7.87 3.05
CA PRO A 165 -19.30 -7.41 1.92
C PRO A 165 -18.49 -6.61 0.94
#